data_AF-A0A2S4AI05-F1
#
_entry.id   AF-A0A2S4AI05-F1
#
_cell.length_a   1.000
_cell.length_b   1.000
_cell.length_c   1.000
_cell.angle_alpha   90.00
_cell.angle_beta   90.00
_cell.angle_gamma   90.00
#
_symmetry.space_group_name_H-M   'P 1'
#
loop_
_entity.id
_entity.type
_entity.pdbx_description
1 polymer ?
#
loop_
_entity_poly.entity_id
_entity_poly.type
_entity_poly.pdbx_seq_one_letter_code
_entity_poly.pdbx_strand_id
1 'polypeptide(L)'
;MTNFGSRFFFFPLLILALILHFSVFGDSPHNPYGIKGLNELYLAVSIVFTILLLLASSENAPREFRILMYYCFYTAVVFLVLPAIFAYYTYGQPIVFGLIEERRVLFCLGFAPLLFLGKRVSTLQFERGLLYAALIAAFFSWCFKFGVIPDTRLEVRSDDRPDRSSIGPYLICFGYFYCIQIWSKGISPINGAARNKTLYLVIAALLLLTLVFATQTRQLIVLCLLFTLFCLRAKAVIWAASLSILLSPFYFFPSLLEVLGLNTEFYDSTLEGVEDGVRTHTIASIFAHLDQVNWLPSGSLSLMWQDGFIPYFGEHFFLSDVGVFGTLFRFGFLTFFLIPITLFVYHRIAKNITADMTFIYSTILAFFVIWPLNGLFEYGQPIITMLFVIHALKARHLRSQELIHERRAYPQLQGSY
;
A
#
# COMPACT_ATOMS: atom_id res chain seq x y z
N MET A 1 -4.63 10.77 32.03
CA MET A 1 -4.72 12.23 31.79
C MET A 1 -3.74 12.59 30.68
N THR A 2 -4.21 12.95 29.48
CA THR A 2 -3.35 13.47 28.40
C THR A 2 -3.71 14.94 28.20
N ASN A 3 -2.82 15.84 28.62
CA ASN A 3 -3.01 17.29 28.55
C ASN A 3 -3.40 17.74 27.13
N PHE A 4 -4.29 18.72 27.04
CA PHE A 4 -4.82 19.31 25.81
C PHE A 4 -3.73 19.65 24.77
N GLY A 5 -2.54 20.09 25.22
CA GLY A 5 -1.38 20.39 24.37
C GLY A 5 -0.76 19.18 23.64
N SER A 6 -0.86 17.97 24.20
CA SER A 6 -0.34 16.76 23.54
C SER A 6 -1.13 16.41 22.27
N ARG A 7 -2.45 16.61 22.28
CA ARG A 7 -3.33 16.27 21.16
C ARG A 7 -3.17 17.21 19.97
N PHE A 8 -2.85 18.48 20.22
CA PHE A 8 -2.56 19.47 19.16
C PHE A 8 -1.22 19.22 18.46
N PHE A 9 -0.25 18.64 19.16
CA PHE A 9 1.05 18.33 18.59
C PHE A 9 1.05 17.00 17.81
N PHE A 10 0.48 15.92 18.37
CA PHE A 10 0.53 14.61 17.74
C PHE A 10 -0.36 14.45 16.51
N PHE A 11 -1.42 15.24 16.38
CA PHE A 11 -2.35 15.13 15.26
C PHE A 11 -1.75 15.61 13.92
N PRO A 12 -1.15 16.81 13.81
CA PRO A 12 -0.41 17.22 12.60
C PRO A 12 0.74 16.28 12.26
N LEU A 13 1.49 15.82 13.27
CA LEU A 13 2.57 14.85 13.07
C LEU A 13 2.08 13.51 12.52
N LEU A 14 0.89 13.05 12.94
CA LEU A 14 0.28 11.86 12.37
C LEU A 14 -0.05 12.05 10.88
N ILE A 15 -0.62 13.20 10.51
CA ILE A 15 -0.90 13.51 9.10
C ILE A 15 0.39 13.49 8.29
N LEU A 16 1.45 14.15 8.78
CA LEU A 16 2.76 14.13 8.14
C LEU A 16 3.31 12.70 8.02
N ALA A 17 3.25 11.90 9.08
CA ALA A 17 3.71 10.53 9.06
C ALA A 17 2.94 9.67 8.04
N LEU A 18 1.64 9.89 7.85
CA LEU A 18 0.83 9.20 6.85
C LEU A 18 1.19 9.63 5.43
N ILE A 19 1.41 10.93 5.20
CA ILE A 19 1.88 11.48 3.91
C ILE A 19 3.22 10.84 3.53
N LEU A 20 4.16 10.77 4.47
CA LEU A 20 5.47 10.16 4.25
C LEU A 20 5.40 8.64 4.07
N HIS A 21 4.62 7.94 4.89
CA HIS A 21 4.47 6.48 4.82
C HIS A 21 3.92 6.00 3.48
N PHE A 22 3.00 6.76 2.88
CA PHE A 22 2.46 6.45 1.56
C PHE A 22 3.18 7.16 0.42
N SER A 23 4.33 7.78 0.68
CA SER A 23 5.18 8.41 -0.34
C SER A 23 4.44 9.46 -1.19
N VAL A 24 3.54 10.26 -0.60
CA VAL A 24 2.73 11.25 -1.35
C VAL A 24 3.61 12.24 -2.13
N PHE A 25 4.69 12.71 -1.51
CA PHE A 25 5.71 13.55 -2.14
C PHE A 25 7.01 12.77 -2.40
N GLY A 26 6.92 11.45 -2.49
CA GLY A 26 8.07 10.61 -2.80
C GLY A 26 8.48 10.78 -4.26
N ASP A 27 9.79 10.79 -4.49
CA ASP A 27 10.37 10.88 -5.83
C ASP A 27 9.95 9.67 -6.69
N SER A 28 9.40 9.94 -7.85
CA SER A 28 8.92 8.96 -8.83
C SER A 28 8.78 9.63 -10.18
N PRO A 29 9.09 8.94 -11.31
CA PRO A 29 8.96 9.52 -12.64
C PRO A 29 7.55 10.09 -12.93
N HIS A 30 6.52 9.53 -12.29
CA HIS A 30 5.13 9.93 -12.48
C HIS A 30 4.59 10.86 -11.39
N ASN A 31 5.42 11.30 -10.43
CA ASN A 31 5.01 12.23 -9.37
C ASN A 31 5.51 13.65 -9.67
N PRO A 32 4.65 14.58 -10.09
CA PRO A 32 5.06 15.93 -10.46
C PRO A 32 5.61 16.76 -9.30
N TYR A 33 5.38 16.34 -8.04
CA TYR A 33 5.84 17.02 -6.82
C TYR A 33 6.74 16.11 -5.97
N GLY A 34 7.40 15.14 -6.62
CA GLY A 34 8.34 14.24 -5.96
C GLY A 34 9.57 14.97 -5.41
N ILE A 35 9.92 14.68 -4.16
CA ILE A 35 11.12 15.23 -3.51
C ILE A 35 12.17 14.12 -3.41
N LYS A 36 13.28 14.31 -4.11
CA LYS A 36 14.41 13.37 -4.13
C LYS A 36 14.93 13.09 -2.71
N GLY A 37 15.06 11.81 -2.37
CA GLY A 37 15.56 11.36 -1.06
C GLY A 37 14.55 11.42 0.09
N LEU A 38 13.31 11.88 -0.13
CA LEU A 38 12.32 11.98 0.94
C LEU A 38 11.88 10.60 1.46
N ASN A 39 11.71 9.63 0.57
CA ASN A 39 11.34 8.25 0.93
C ASN A 39 12.48 7.60 1.73
N GLU A 40 13.72 7.76 1.28
CA GLU A 40 14.92 7.27 1.97
C GLU A 40 15.06 7.90 3.37
N LEU A 41 14.81 9.20 3.50
CA LEU A 41 14.80 9.89 4.79
C LEU A 41 13.72 9.33 5.71
N TYR A 42 12.51 9.10 5.22
CA TYR A 42 11.42 8.50 6.00
C TYR A 42 11.76 7.07 6.46
N LEU A 43 12.37 6.26 5.59
CA LEU A 43 12.83 4.92 5.94
C LEU A 43 13.93 4.97 7.01
N ALA A 44 14.90 5.89 6.89
CA ALA A 44 15.95 6.09 7.89
C ALA A 44 15.36 6.47 9.26
N VAL A 45 14.41 7.42 9.28
CA VAL A 45 13.68 7.78 10.50
C VAL A 45 12.94 6.58 11.07
N SER A 46 12.28 5.77 10.24
CA SER A 46 11.55 4.58 10.69
C SER A 46 12.46 3.51 11.28
N ILE A 47 13.65 3.31 10.71
CA ILE A 47 14.69 2.41 11.25
C ILE A 47 15.14 2.91 12.63
N VAL A 48 15.59 4.17 12.72
CA VAL A 48 16.07 4.77 13.99
C VAL A 48 14.97 4.72 15.04
N PHE A 49 13.74 5.07 14.69
CA PHE A 49 12.61 5.04 15.61
C PHE A 49 12.29 3.62 16.08
N THR A 50 12.38 2.63 15.20
CA THR A 50 12.20 1.22 15.57
C THR A 50 13.30 0.75 16.52
N ILE A 51 14.56 1.09 16.26
CA ILE A 51 15.69 0.78 17.16
C ILE A 51 15.49 1.43 18.52
N LEU A 52 15.15 2.72 18.56
CA LEU A 52 14.88 3.42 19.82
C LEU A 52 13.70 2.80 20.58
N LEU A 53 12.63 2.40 19.87
CA LEU A 53 11.52 1.70 20.50
C LEU A 53 11.93 0.34 21.05
N LEU A 54 12.78 -0.42 20.34
CA LEU A 54 13.33 -1.69 20.81
C LEU A 54 14.17 -1.48 22.07
N LEU A 55 15.09 -0.51 22.08
CA LEU A 55 15.92 -0.19 23.24
C LEU A 55 15.09 0.31 24.43
N ALA A 56 14.02 1.06 24.16
CA ALA A 56 13.12 1.55 25.20
C ALA A 56 12.07 0.52 25.65
N SER A 57 11.90 -0.61 24.93
CA SER A 57 10.96 -1.64 25.34
C SER A 57 11.59 -2.54 26.39
N SER A 58 11.13 -2.40 27.64
CA SER A 58 11.37 -3.38 28.69
C SER A 58 10.51 -4.64 28.48
N GLU A 59 10.66 -5.66 29.34
CA GLU A 59 9.83 -6.87 29.36
C GLU A 59 8.31 -6.60 29.29
N ASN A 60 7.88 -5.40 29.71
CA ASN A 60 6.49 -4.93 29.71
C ASN A 60 6.03 -4.27 28.39
N ALA A 61 6.75 -4.44 27.28
CA ALA A 61 6.36 -3.89 25.99
C ALA A 61 4.94 -4.34 25.59
N PRO A 62 4.09 -3.44 25.05
CA PRO A 62 2.76 -3.81 24.59
C PRO A 62 2.81 -4.96 23.59
N ARG A 63 1.99 -5.98 23.79
CA ARG A 63 1.96 -7.20 22.97
C ARG A 63 1.92 -6.94 21.46
N GLU A 64 1.13 -5.96 21.03
CA GLU A 64 1.00 -5.57 19.62
C GLU A 64 2.33 -5.10 19.02
N PHE A 65 3.15 -4.40 19.81
CA PHE A 65 4.46 -3.95 19.36
C PHE A 65 5.37 -5.14 19.09
N ARG A 66 5.45 -6.12 20.00
CA ARG A 66 6.23 -7.35 19.82
C ARG A 66 5.78 -8.14 18.60
N ILE A 67 4.46 -8.29 18.41
CA ILE A 67 3.90 -8.99 17.25
C ILE A 67 4.27 -8.29 15.93
N LEU A 68 4.21 -6.96 15.90
CA LEU A 68 4.55 -6.20 14.68
C LEU A 68 6.06 -6.17 14.42
N MET A 69 6.90 -6.26 15.46
CA MET A 69 8.34 -6.48 15.27
C MET A 69 8.62 -7.82 14.57
N TYR A 70 7.90 -8.90 14.92
CA TYR A 70 8.02 -10.18 14.21
C TYR A 70 7.60 -10.07 12.74
N TYR A 71 6.54 -9.32 12.44
CA TYR A 71 6.16 -8.99 11.06
C TYR A 71 7.32 -8.32 10.33
N CYS A 72 7.86 -7.23 10.88
CA CYS A 72 8.94 -6.48 10.23
C CYS A 72 10.19 -7.34 10.02
N PHE A 73 10.56 -8.14 11.03
CA PHE A 73 11.70 -9.04 10.94
C PHE A 73 11.50 -10.08 9.85
N TYR A 74 10.37 -10.80 9.85
CA TYR A 74 10.05 -11.78 8.82
C TYR A 74 10.09 -11.16 7.43
N THR A 75 9.39 -10.04 7.25
CA THR A 75 9.28 -9.34 5.97
C THR A 75 10.63 -8.86 5.46
N ALA A 76 11.46 -8.27 6.33
CA ALA A 76 12.80 -7.81 5.95
C ALA A 76 13.72 -8.98 5.59
N VAL A 77 13.68 -10.09 6.33
CA VAL A 77 14.49 -11.27 6.00
C VAL A 77 14.05 -11.86 4.66
N VAL A 78 12.75 -12.08 4.48
CA VAL A 78 12.23 -12.81 3.30
C VAL A 78 12.27 -11.96 2.04
N PHE A 79 11.85 -10.69 2.08
CA PHE A 79 11.66 -9.89 0.86
C PHE A 79 12.77 -8.86 0.60
N LEU A 80 13.66 -8.62 1.56
CA LEU A 80 14.81 -7.73 1.38
C LEU A 80 16.14 -8.52 1.39
N VAL A 81 16.37 -9.36 2.39
CA VAL A 81 17.67 -10.06 2.53
C VAL A 81 17.81 -11.23 1.55
N LEU A 82 16.81 -12.11 1.46
CA LEU A 82 16.91 -13.28 0.57
C LEU A 82 17.09 -12.90 -0.91
N PRO A 83 16.33 -11.97 -1.51
CA PRO A 83 16.56 -11.57 -2.90
C PRO A 83 17.95 -10.98 -3.14
N ALA A 84 18.53 -10.28 -2.16
CA ALA A 84 19.90 -9.78 -2.25
C ALA A 84 20.94 -10.92 -2.24
N ILE A 85 20.71 -11.95 -1.42
CA ILE A 85 21.56 -13.16 -1.40
C ILE A 85 21.45 -13.92 -2.72
N PHE A 86 20.24 -14.09 -3.26
CA PHE A 86 20.04 -14.77 -4.55
C PHE A 86 20.71 -14.00 -5.70
N ALA A 87 20.61 -12.67 -5.72
CA ALA A 87 21.31 -11.87 -6.72
C ALA A 87 22.83 -12.01 -6.65
N TYR A 88 23.39 -12.18 -5.44
CA TYR A 88 24.82 -12.46 -5.27
C TYR A 88 25.22 -13.80 -5.87
N TYR A 89 24.46 -14.86 -5.65
CA TYR A 89 24.79 -16.19 -6.19
C TYR A 89 24.52 -16.31 -7.69
N THR A 90 23.47 -15.66 -8.21
CA THR A 90 23.07 -15.79 -9.61
C THR A 90 23.87 -14.87 -10.52
N TYR A 91 24.18 -13.65 -10.07
CA TYR A 91 24.83 -12.63 -10.92
C TYR A 91 26.18 -12.16 -10.37
N GLY A 92 26.54 -12.45 -9.13
CA GLY A 92 27.73 -11.90 -8.49
C GLY A 92 27.55 -10.48 -7.93
N GLN A 93 26.31 -9.98 -7.86
CA GLN A 93 26.01 -8.66 -7.30
C GLN A 93 26.35 -8.61 -5.81
N PRO A 94 27.19 -7.66 -5.35
CA PRO A 94 27.42 -7.45 -3.91
C PRO A 94 26.10 -7.20 -3.16
N ILE A 95 25.95 -7.86 -2.01
CA ILE A 95 24.69 -7.88 -1.22
C ILE A 95 24.15 -6.47 -0.93
N VAL A 96 25.03 -5.49 -0.69
CA VAL A 96 24.66 -4.10 -0.40
C VAL A 96 23.78 -3.50 -1.51
N PHE A 97 24.09 -3.75 -2.78
CA PHE A 97 23.29 -3.27 -3.90
C PHE A 97 21.91 -3.93 -3.93
N GLY A 98 21.83 -5.23 -3.63
CA GLY A 98 20.55 -5.94 -3.51
C GLY A 98 19.68 -5.40 -2.38
N LEU A 99 20.28 -5.07 -1.22
CA LEU A 99 19.56 -4.44 -0.11
C LEU A 99 19.05 -3.04 -0.46
N ILE A 100 19.84 -2.25 -1.20
CA ILE A 100 19.40 -0.93 -1.68
C ILE A 100 18.24 -1.07 -2.67
N GLU A 101 18.28 -2.06 -3.55
CA GLU A 101 17.23 -2.30 -4.54
C GLU A 101 15.89 -2.60 -3.86
N GLU A 102 15.88 -3.51 -2.88
CA GLU A 102 14.65 -3.91 -2.18
C GLU A 102 14.30 -3.06 -0.95
N ARG A 103 14.95 -1.90 -0.78
CA ARG A 103 14.74 -1.00 0.39
C ARG A 103 13.28 -0.61 0.63
N ARG A 104 12.45 -0.59 -0.42
CA ARG A 104 10.99 -0.38 -0.34
C ARG A 104 10.26 -1.35 0.59
N VAL A 105 10.81 -2.54 0.82
CA VAL A 105 10.27 -3.50 1.78
C VAL A 105 10.30 -2.95 3.21
N LEU A 106 11.26 -2.06 3.51
CA LEU A 106 11.42 -1.44 4.83
C LEU A 106 10.29 -0.47 5.21
N PHE A 107 9.35 -0.16 4.30
CA PHE A 107 8.09 0.49 4.68
C PHE A 107 7.29 -0.35 5.69
N CYS A 108 7.61 -1.65 5.85
CA CYS A 108 7.12 -2.47 6.96
C CYS A 108 7.40 -1.85 8.33
N LEU A 109 8.52 -1.13 8.50
CA LEU A 109 8.92 -0.45 9.74
C LEU A 109 8.10 0.82 10.01
N GLY A 110 7.32 1.30 9.04
CA GLY A 110 6.41 2.45 9.22
C GLY A 110 5.37 2.23 10.33
N PHE A 111 5.14 0.97 10.75
CA PHE A 111 4.28 0.67 11.89
C PHE A 111 4.73 1.39 13.16
N ALA A 112 6.04 1.57 13.36
CA ALA A 112 6.62 2.10 14.57
C ALA A 112 6.19 3.56 14.83
N PRO A 113 6.48 4.52 13.93
CA PRO A 113 6.00 5.90 14.09
C PRO A 113 4.47 6.00 14.03
N LEU A 114 3.81 5.27 13.12
CA LEU A 114 2.35 5.35 12.95
C LEU A 114 1.58 4.84 14.17
N LEU A 115 1.98 3.70 14.73
CA LEU A 115 1.34 3.16 15.93
C LEU A 115 1.68 4.01 17.16
N PHE A 116 2.90 4.54 17.26
CA PHE A 116 3.29 5.43 18.34
C PHE A 116 2.44 6.71 18.38
N LEU A 117 2.26 7.37 17.22
CA LEU A 117 1.43 8.56 17.09
C LEU A 117 -0.05 8.22 17.23
N GLY A 118 -0.50 7.15 16.59
CA GLY A 118 -1.87 6.64 16.66
C GLY A 118 -2.32 6.33 18.08
N LYS A 119 -1.40 5.88 18.95
CA LYS A 119 -1.71 5.64 20.37
C LYS A 119 -1.93 6.92 21.19
N ARG A 120 -1.51 8.09 20.70
CA ARG A 120 -1.54 9.37 21.41
C ARG A 120 -2.65 10.31 20.94
N VAL A 121 -3.36 9.93 19.89
CA VAL A 121 -4.54 10.64 19.38
C VAL A 121 -5.81 9.85 19.68
N SER A 122 -6.97 10.50 19.62
CA SER A 122 -8.25 9.77 19.67
C SER A 122 -8.49 8.98 18.39
N THR A 123 -9.36 7.97 18.42
CA THR A 123 -9.75 7.22 17.22
C THR A 123 -10.27 8.15 16.12
N LEU A 124 -11.11 9.13 16.48
CA LEU A 124 -11.65 10.08 15.51
C LEU A 124 -10.55 10.96 14.90
N GLN A 125 -9.57 11.38 15.69
CA GLN A 125 -8.41 12.12 15.18
C GLN A 125 -7.57 11.24 14.25
N PHE A 126 -7.33 9.97 14.59
CA PHE A 126 -6.60 9.06 13.70
C PHE A 126 -7.31 8.91 12.34
N GLU A 127 -8.63 8.68 12.37
CA GLU A 127 -9.46 8.57 11.16
C GLU A 127 -9.43 9.84 10.32
N ARG A 128 -9.60 11.00 10.96
CA ARG A 128 -9.50 12.28 10.26
C ARG A 128 -8.09 12.52 9.71
N GLY A 129 -7.05 12.10 10.42
CA GLY A 129 -5.68 12.24 9.96
C GLY A 129 -5.42 11.44 8.67
N LEU A 130 -5.93 10.20 8.62
CA LEU A 130 -5.92 9.37 7.41
C LEU A 130 -6.67 10.03 6.25
N LEU A 131 -7.89 10.51 6.50
CA LEU A 131 -8.70 11.16 5.46
C LEU A 131 -8.08 12.48 4.99
N TYR A 132 -7.55 13.30 5.90
CA TYR A 132 -6.89 14.56 5.54
C TYR A 132 -5.63 14.30 4.72
N ALA A 133 -4.82 13.30 5.06
CA ALA A 133 -3.68 12.93 4.25
C ALA A 133 -4.09 12.49 2.83
N ALA A 134 -5.16 11.69 2.70
CA ALA A 134 -5.69 11.28 1.39
C ALA A 134 -6.30 12.45 0.60
N LEU A 135 -7.02 13.36 1.27
CA LEU A 135 -7.58 14.56 0.66
C LEU A 135 -6.51 15.56 0.23
N ILE A 136 -5.39 15.66 0.96
CA ILE A 136 -4.22 16.45 0.55
C ILE A 136 -3.63 15.87 -0.74
N ALA A 137 -3.41 14.56 -0.80
CA ALA A 137 -2.94 13.91 -2.03
C ALA A 137 -3.90 14.15 -3.21
N ALA A 138 -5.21 14.06 -2.97
CA ALA A 138 -6.23 14.35 -3.98
C ALA A 138 -6.22 15.81 -4.41
N PHE A 139 -6.14 16.75 -3.47
CA PHE A 139 -6.05 18.18 -3.75
C PHE A 139 -4.87 18.49 -4.67
N PHE A 140 -3.66 18.01 -4.34
CA PHE A 140 -2.48 18.21 -5.19
C PHE A 140 -2.62 17.55 -6.57
N SER A 141 -3.27 16.38 -6.66
CA SER A 141 -3.55 15.72 -7.94
C SER A 141 -4.45 16.59 -8.85
N TRP A 142 -5.47 17.23 -8.29
CA TRP A 142 -6.33 18.15 -9.04
C TRP A 142 -5.64 19.48 -9.36
N CYS A 143 -4.82 20.02 -8.45
CA CYS A 143 -4.01 21.21 -8.72
C CYS A 143 -3.06 20.98 -9.90
N PHE A 144 -2.45 19.80 -9.99
CA PHE A 144 -1.64 19.42 -11.15
C PHE A 144 -2.50 19.32 -12.42
N LYS A 145 -3.61 18.57 -12.37
CA LYS A 145 -4.48 18.33 -13.53
C LYS A 145 -5.04 19.63 -14.14
N PHE A 146 -5.35 20.63 -13.32
CA PHE A 146 -5.83 21.94 -13.78
C PHE A 146 -4.72 22.97 -14.04
N GLY A 147 -3.44 22.58 -13.95
CA GLY A 147 -2.30 23.47 -14.18
C GLY A 147 -2.16 24.60 -13.14
N VAL A 148 -2.76 24.44 -11.95
CA VAL A 148 -2.68 25.43 -10.86
C VAL A 148 -1.29 25.45 -10.24
N ILE A 149 -0.65 24.29 -10.12
CA ILE A 149 0.73 24.14 -9.63
C ILE A 149 1.56 23.50 -10.76
N PRO A 150 2.66 24.15 -11.20
CA PRO A 150 3.44 23.68 -12.33
C PRO A 150 4.13 22.34 -12.04
N ASP A 151 4.36 21.55 -13.08
CA ASP A 151 5.19 20.35 -12.98
C ASP A 151 6.60 20.71 -12.51
N THR A 152 7.08 20.07 -11.44
CA THR A 152 8.41 20.34 -10.87
C THR A 152 9.46 19.30 -11.25
N ARG A 153 9.08 18.31 -12.08
CA ARG A 153 10.02 17.28 -12.56
C ARG A 153 11.06 17.88 -13.49
N LEU A 154 12.33 17.52 -13.25
CA LEU A 154 13.46 17.93 -14.08
C LEU A 154 13.50 17.17 -15.41
N GLU A 155 13.09 15.90 -15.38
CA GLU A 155 13.03 15.02 -16.54
C GLU A 155 11.65 14.37 -16.59
N VAL A 156 10.91 14.65 -17.66
CA VAL A 156 9.69 13.91 -18.01
C VAL A 156 10.12 12.77 -18.92
N ARG A 157 9.87 11.56 -18.45
CA ARG A 157 10.21 10.32 -19.16
C ARG A 157 9.43 10.26 -20.48
N SER A 158 10.01 9.75 -21.57
CA SER A 158 9.34 9.73 -22.89
C SER A 158 8.10 8.82 -22.92
N ASP A 159 8.02 7.87 -22.00
CA ASP A 159 6.87 6.99 -21.72
C ASP A 159 5.87 7.60 -20.71
N ASP A 160 6.17 8.77 -20.15
CA ASP A 160 5.25 9.46 -19.26
C ASP A 160 4.14 10.16 -20.05
N ARG A 161 2.90 9.92 -19.62
CA ARG A 161 1.72 10.39 -20.36
C ARG A 161 1.35 11.80 -19.90
N PRO A 162 0.96 12.68 -20.84
CA PRO A 162 0.50 14.02 -20.47
C PRO A 162 -0.69 13.93 -19.51
N ASP A 163 -0.70 14.80 -18.49
CA ASP A 163 -1.72 14.96 -17.44
C ASP A 163 -1.85 13.89 -16.35
N ARG A 164 -1.00 12.85 -16.33
CA ARG A 164 -1.03 11.84 -15.27
C ARG A 164 -0.27 12.32 -14.03
N SER A 165 -0.90 12.21 -12.85
CA SER A 165 -0.21 12.46 -11.57
C SER A 165 -0.29 11.29 -10.60
N SER A 166 0.85 10.75 -10.21
CA SER A 166 0.98 9.68 -9.22
C SER A 166 1.27 10.23 -7.82
N ILE A 167 0.50 11.23 -7.38
CA ILE A 167 0.64 11.84 -6.04
C ILE A 167 -0.11 10.99 -5.01
N GLY A 168 0.61 10.16 -4.25
CA GLY A 168 0.04 9.33 -3.19
C GLY A 168 -1.06 8.34 -3.62
N PRO A 169 -0.94 7.63 -4.77
CA PRO A 169 -2.02 6.80 -5.32
C PRO A 169 -2.49 5.69 -4.36
N TYR A 170 -1.56 5.06 -3.61
CA TYR A 170 -1.91 4.06 -2.60
C TYR A 170 -2.63 4.65 -1.38
N LEU A 171 -2.33 5.91 -1.00
CA LEU A 171 -3.05 6.57 0.09
C LEU A 171 -4.47 6.92 -0.32
N ILE A 172 -4.67 7.42 -1.55
CA ILE A 172 -5.99 7.71 -2.10
C ILE A 172 -6.83 6.41 -2.16
N CYS A 173 -6.25 5.32 -2.67
CA CYS A 173 -6.88 4.01 -2.72
C CYS A 173 -7.21 3.46 -1.32
N PHE A 174 -6.27 3.55 -0.36
CA PHE A 174 -6.52 3.10 1.01
C PHE A 174 -7.55 3.96 1.74
N GLY A 175 -7.53 5.28 1.54
CA GLY A 175 -8.55 6.21 2.03
C GLY A 175 -9.93 5.86 1.48
N TYR A 176 -10.02 5.52 0.19
CA TYR A 176 -11.24 5.01 -0.43
C TYR A 176 -11.74 3.73 0.24
N PHE A 177 -10.88 2.73 0.47
CA PHE A 177 -11.27 1.50 1.18
C PHE A 177 -11.82 1.80 2.57
N TYR A 178 -11.15 2.67 3.32
CA TYR A 178 -11.57 3.04 4.67
C TYR A 178 -12.96 3.69 4.66
N CYS A 179 -13.22 4.57 3.68
CA CYS A 179 -14.51 5.20 3.48
C CYS A 179 -15.62 4.21 3.10
N ILE A 180 -15.37 3.31 2.15
CA ILE A 180 -16.33 2.29 1.73
C ILE A 180 -16.66 1.33 2.88
N GLN A 181 -15.66 0.93 3.68
CA GLN A 181 -15.87 0.10 4.85
C GLN A 181 -16.81 0.76 5.87
N ILE A 182 -16.62 2.06 6.14
CA ILE A 182 -17.48 2.83 7.03
C ILE A 182 -18.87 3.03 6.43
N TRP A 183 -18.97 3.34 5.14
CA TRP A 183 -20.26 3.50 4.49
C TRP A 183 -21.09 2.21 4.51
N SER A 184 -20.46 1.07 4.20
CA SER A 184 -21.07 -0.26 4.24
C SER A 184 -21.60 -0.61 5.63
N LYS A 185 -20.75 -0.48 6.66
CA LYS A 185 -21.08 -0.93 8.03
C LYS A 185 -21.74 0.12 8.92
N GLY A 186 -21.54 1.41 8.64
CA GLY A 186 -21.99 2.55 9.47
C GLY A 186 -21.17 2.81 10.73
N ILE A 187 -20.08 2.07 10.93
CA ILE A 187 -19.28 2.10 12.16
C ILE A 187 -17.79 2.17 11.84
N SER A 188 -17.02 2.78 12.75
CA SER A 188 -15.55 2.81 12.69
C SER A 188 -14.94 1.40 12.72
N PRO A 189 -14.01 1.07 11.81
CA PRO A 189 -13.22 -0.17 11.86
C PRO A 189 -12.40 -0.34 13.15
N ILE A 190 -12.03 0.76 13.82
CA ILE A 190 -11.17 0.78 15.00
C ILE A 190 -11.97 0.62 16.29
N ASN A 191 -13.00 1.45 16.50
CA ASN A 191 -13.70 1.50 17.79
C ASN A 191 -15.21 1.19 17.71
N GLY A 192 -15.73 0.83 16.54
CA GLY A 192 -17.16 0.50 16.38
C GLY A 192 -18.12 1.67 16.58
N ALA A 193 -17.64 2.89 16.85
CA ALA A 193 -18.50 4.04 17.03
C ALA A 193 -19.19 4.41 15.71
N ALA A 194 -20.45 4.84 15.79
CA ALA A 194 -21.25 5.23 14.64
C ALA A 194 -20.59 6.37 13.85
N ARG A 195 -20.74 6.32 12.52
CA ARG A 195 -20.22 7.32 11.59
C ARG A 195 -21.28 7.70 10.57
N ASN A 196 -21.24 8.94 10.10
CA ASN A 196 -22.15 9.43 9.08
C ASN A 196 -21.82 8.76 7.72
N LYS A 197 -22.66 7.82 7.29
CA LYS A 197 -22.48 7.09 6.03
C LYS A 197 -22.37 8.01 4.81
N THR A 198 -23.21 9.04 4.75
CA THR A 198 -23.26 9.98 3.60
C THR A 198 -21.95 10.72 3.44
N LEU A 199 -21.37 11.22 4.54
CA LEU A 199 -20.09 11.92 4.50
C LEU A 199 -18.98 11.05 3.92
N TYR A 200 -18.86 9.80 4.40
CA TYR A 200 -17.81 8.89 3.91
C TYR A 200 -18.06 8.43 2.47
N LEU A 201 -19.31 8.32 2.02
CA LEU A 201 -19.63 8.06 0.61
C LEU A 201 -19.18 9.22 -0.28
N VAL A 202 -19.45 10.47 0.12
CA VAL A 202 -19.03 11.67 -0.65
C VAL A 202 -17.50 11.72 -0.76
N ILE A 203 -16.78 11.45 0.34
CA ILE A 203 -15.32 11.39 0.33
C ILE A 203 -14.84 10.23 -0.56
N ALA A 204 -15.45 9.04 -0.48
CA ALA A 204 -15.10 7.92 -1.36
C ALA A 204 -15.30 8.27 -2.84
N ALA A 205 -16.40 8.94 -3.19
CA ALA A 205 -16.65 9.39 -4.56
C ALA A 205 -15.56 10.37 -5.03
N LEU A 206 -15.18 11.34 -4.21
CA LEU A 206 -14.12 12.29 -4.54
C LEU A 206 -12.75 11.61 -4.73
N LEU A 207 -12.39 10.66 -3.85
CA LEU A 207 -11.15 9.90 -3.99
C LEU A 207 -11.16 9.01 -5.24
N LEU A 208 -12.30 8.38 -5.58
CA LEU A 208 -12.43 7.60 -6.80
C LEU A 208 -12.35 8.46 -8.06
N LEU A 209 -13.02 9.63 -8.09
CA LEU A 209 -12.90 10.60 -9.18
C LEU A 209 -11.45 11.05 -9.38
N THR A 210 -10.72 11.29 -8.28
CA THR A 210 -9.30 11.61 -8.35
C THR A 210 -8.51 10.49 -9.02
N LEU A 211 -8.75 9.22 -8.66
CA LEU A 211 -8.09 8.08 -9.29
C LEU A 211 -8.40 7.95 -10.79
N VAL A 212 -9.64 8.27 -11.18
CA VAL A 212 -10.12 8.15 -12.57
C VAL A 212 -9.60 9.28 -13.46
N PHE A 213 -9.66 10.52 -12.99
CA PHE A 213 -9.42 11.71 -13.81
C PHE A 213 -8.01 12.30 -13.66
N ALA A 214 -7.45 12.29 -12.45
CA ALA A 214 -6.14 12.91 -12.16
C ALA A 214 -4.99 11.88 -12.12
N THR A 215 -5.20 10.75 -11.44
CA THR A 215 -4.16 9.71 -11.31
C THR A 215 -4.13 8.75 -12.51
N GLN A 216 -5.27 8.57 -13.18
CA GLN A 216 -5.43 7.77 -14.40
C GLN A 216 -4.69 6.42 -14.33
N THR A 217 -4.92 5.64 -13.27
CA THR A 217 -4.28 4.32 -13.10
C THR A 217 -5.32 3.21 -13.06
N ARG A 218 -5.50 2.52 -14.20
CA ARG A 218 -6.54 1.49 -14.40
C ARG A 218 -6.52 0.42 -13.31
N GLN A 219 -5.34 -0.07 -12.95
CA GLN A 219 -5.16 -1.12 -11.94
C GLN A 219 -5.72 -0.71 -10.57
N LEU A 220 -5.52 0.54 -10.16
CA LEU A 220 -6.00 1.05 -8.87
C LEU A 220 -7.52 1.30 -8.87
N ILE A 221 -8.09 1.69 -10.02
CA ILE A 221 -9.54 1.81 -10.19
C ILE A 221 -10.18 0.42 -10.05
N VAL A 222 -9.64 -0.58 -10.76
CA VAL A 222 -10.10 -1.98 -10.65
C VAL A 222 -9.97 -2.48 -9.21
N LEU A 223 -8.85 -2.19 -8.54
CA LEU A 223 -8.64 -2.53 -7.14
C LEU A 223 -9.72 -1.92 -6.21
N CYS A 224 -10.08 -0.64 -6.41
CA CYS A 224 -11.18 0.03 -5.69
C CYS A 224 -12.53 -0.65 -5.92
N LEU A 225 -12.85 -1.01 -7.16
CA LEU A 225 -14.10 -1.70 -7.49
C LEU A 225 -14.19 -3.09 -6.83
N LEU A 226 -13.09 -3.84 -6.87
CA LEU A 226 -13.00 -5.17 -6.24
C LEU A 226 -13.11 -5.09 -4.73
N PHE A 227 -12.45 -4.12 -4.09
CA PHE A 227 -12.62 -3.88 -2.66
C PHE A 227 -14.08 -3.59 -2.32
N THR A 228 -14.74 -2.72 -3.09
CA THR A 228 -16.17 -2.40 -2.90
C THR A 228 -17.05 -3.64 -3.04
N LEU A 229 -16.79 -4.50 -4.03
CA LEU A 229 -17.48 -5.78 -4.19
C LEU A 229 -17.27 -6.70 -2.99
N PHE A 230 -16.03 -6.89 -2.54
CA PHE A 230 -15.73 -7.74 -1.38
C PHE A 230 -16.24 -7.17 -0.05
N CYS A 231 -16.33 -5.85 0.07
CA CYS A 231 -16.86 -5.17 1.25
C CYS A 231 -18.40 -5.24 1.32
N LEU A 232 -19.10 -5.09 0.18
CA LEU A 232 -20.57 -5.08 0.10
C LEU A 232 -21.18 -6.48 -0.06
N ARG A 233 -20.41 -7.47 -0.52
CA ARG A 233 -20.87 -8.85 -0.81
C ARG A 233 -22.11 -8.83 -1.73
N ALA A 234 -23.19 -9.53 -1.36
CA ALA A 234 -24.42 -9.63 -2.15
C ALA A 234 -25.11 -8.27 -2.45
N LYS A 235 -24.87 -7.23 -1.64
CA LYS A 235 -25.40 -5.88 -1.90
C LYS A 235 -24.70 -5.19 -3.08
N ALA A 236 -23.56 -5.72 -3.54
CA ALA A 236 -22.82 -5.18 -4.67
C ALA A 236 -23.61 -5.24 -5.99
N VAL A 237 -24.51 -6.22 -6.17
CA VAL A 237 -25.31 -6.37 -7.40
C VAL A 237 -26.23 -5.16 -7.63
N ILE A 238 -26.87 -4.69 -6.56
CA ILE A 238 -27.75 -3.51 -6.62
C ILE A 238 -26.94 -2.27 -7.00
N TRP A 239 -25.76 -2.10 -6.39
CA TRP A 239 -24.88 -0.96 -6.69
C TRP A 239 -24.23 -1.04 -8.06
N ALA A 240 -23.86 -2.23 -8.53
CA ALA A 240 -23.37 -2.44 -9.89
C ALA A 240 -24.46 -2.06 -10.90
N ALA A 241 -25.71 -2.48 -10.68
CA ALA A 241 -26.84 -2.09 -11.51
C ALA A 241 -27.10 -0.57 -11.47
N SER A 242 -27.09 0.04 -10.27
CA SER A 242 -27.24 1.50 -10.13
C SER A 242 -26.11 2.28 -10.80
N LEU A 243 -24.87 1.81 -10.69
CA LEU A 243 -23.70 2.44 -11.32
C LEU A 243 -23.76 2.27 -12.84
N SER A 244 -24.17 1.11 -13.37
CA SER A 244 -24.40 0.91 -14.80
C SER A 244 -25.46 1.86 -15.36
N ILE A 245 -26.53 2.13 -14.61
CA ILE A 245 -27.55 3.12 -14.99
C ILE A 245 -26.95 4.53 -14.96
N LEU A 246 -26.21 4.88 -13.90
CA LEU A 246 -25.59 6.21 -13.75
C LEU A 246 -24.51 6.48 -14.81
N LEU A 247 -23.78 5.45 -15.22
CA LEU A 247 -22.73 5.52 -16.23
C LEU A 247 -23.27 5.38 -17.66
N SER A 248 -24.51 4.92 -17.84
CA SER A 248 -25.12 4.76 -19.16
C SER A 248 -25.11 6.02 -20.04
N PRO A 249 -25.27 7.27 -19.52
CA PRO A 249 -25.17 8.47 -20.36
C PRO A 249 -23.78 8.65 -20.97
N PHE A 250 -22.72 8.23 -20.29
CA PHE A 250 -21.35 8.30 -20.81
C PHE A 250 -21.06 7.23 -21.86
N TYR A 251 -21.77 6.10 -21.82
CA TYR A 251 -21.74 5.09 -22.88
C TYR A 251 -22.44 5.58 -24.15
N PHE A 252 -23.60 6.23 -24.01
CA PHE A 252 -24.37 6.74 -25.15
C PHE A 252 -23.82 8.08 -25.71
N PHE A 253 -23.15 8.87 -24.89
CA PHE A 253 -22.56 10.15 -25.27
C PHE A 253 -21.09 10.25 -24.82
N PRO A 254 -20.16 9.58 -25.52
CA PRO A 254 -18.75 9.54 -25.14
C PRO A 254 -18.08 10.92 -25.09
N SER A 255 -18.57 11.88 -25.88
CA SER A 255 -18.08 13.27 -25.88
C SER A 255 -18.23 13.98 -24.54
N LEU A 256 -19.17 13.55 -23.67
CA LEU A 256 -19.28 14.06 -22.31
C LEU A 256 -18.06 13.69 -21.46
N LEU A 257 -17.44 12.54 -21.71
CA LEU A 257 -16.24 12.11 -21.00
C LEU A 257 -15.04 13.01 -21.35
N GLU A 258 -14.89 13.36 -22.62
CA GLU A 258 -13.84 14.27 -23.11
C GLU A 258 -14.01 15.68 -22.54
N VAL A 259 -15.24 16.20 -22.52
CA VAL A 259 -15.56 17.50 -21.91
C VAL A 259 -15.29 17.53 -20.40
N LEU A 260 -15.45 16.39 -19.72
CA LEU A 260 -15.11 16.23 -18.31
C LEU A 260 -13.61 16.00 -18.06
N GLY A 261 -12.78 16.04 -19.12
CA GLY A 261 -11.34 15.87 -19.03
C GLY A 261 -10.88 14.42 -18.90
N LEU A 262 -11.75 13.45 -19.20
CA LEU A 262 -11.36 12.06 -19.36
C LEU A 262 -10.57 11.93 -20.67
N ASN A 263 -9.35 11.42 -20.57
CA ASN A 263 -8.56 11.11 -21.76
C ASN A 263 -9.13 9.80 -22.37
N THR A 264 -9.94 9.91 -23.43
CA THR A 264 -10.56 8.77 -24.12
C THR A 264 -9.51 7.88 -24.78
N GLU A 265 -8.46 8.46 -25.36
CA GLU A 265 -7.29 7.73 -25.89
C GLU A 265 -6.62 6.87 -24.80
N PHE A 266 -6.58 7.35 -23.56
CA PHE A 266 -6.07 6.57 -22.42
C PHE A 266 -6.91 5.31 -22.15
N TYR A 267 -8.20 5.24 -22.47
CA TYR A 267 -9.00 4.03 -22.28
C TYR A 267 -9.17 3.20 -23.56
N ASP A 268 -9.10 3.86 -24.73
CA ASP A 268 -9.24 3.24 -26.06
C ASP A 268 -7.95 2.57 -26.57
N SER A 269 -6.77 2.99 -26.10
CA SER A 269 -5.45 2.39 -26.42
C SER A 269 -5.33 0.88 -26.14
N THR A 270 -6.32 0.28 -25.48
CA THR A 270 -6.43 -1.17 -25.26
C THR A 270 -6.83 -1.96 -26.52
N LEU A 271 -7.27 -1.30 -27.60
CA LEU A 271 -7.67 -1.99 -28.82
C LEU A 271 -6.58 -2.06 -29.90
N GLU A 272 -5.64 -1.10 -29.98
CA GLU A 272 -4.69 -1.06 -31.13
C GLU A 272 -3.25 -0.55 -30.84
N GLY A 273 -2.82 -0.23 -29.61
CA GLY A 273 -1.57 0.56 -29.42
C GLY A 273 -0.52 0.05 -28.42
N VAL A 274 0.48 -0.70 -28.92
CA VAL A 274 1.93 -0.72 -28.53
C VAL A 274 2.37 -1.05 -27.08
N GLU A 275 1.53 -0.94 -26.04
CA GLU A 275 1.94 -1.26 -24.65
C GLU A 275 1.82 -2.76 -24.26
N ASP A 276 1.11 -3.57 -25.04
CA ASP A 276 0.84 -4.99 -24.72
C ASP A 276 2.05 -5.94 -24.92
N GLY A 277 3.15 -5.44 -25.49
CA GLY A 277 4.37 -6.22 -25.71
C GLY A 277 5.29 -6.32 -24.49
N VAL A 278 5.48 -5.25 -23.72
CA VAL A 278 6.56 -5.18 -22.72
C VAL A 278 6.32 -6.11 -21.54
N ARG A 279 5.09 -6.16 -21.02
CA ARG A 279 4.75 -7.08 -19.91
C ARG A 279 4.82 -8.53 -20.36
N THR A 280 4.25 -8.85 -21.51
CA THR A 280 4.27 -10.19 -22.10
C THR A 280 5.70 -10.64 -22.37
N HIS A 281 6.53 -9.75 -22.92
CA HIS A 281 7.95 -9.96 -23.14
C HIS A 281 8.72 -10.16 -21.83
N THR A 282 8.45 -9.36 -20.80
CA THR A 282 9.06 -9.52 -19.48
C THR A 282 8.70 -10.87 -18.87
N ILE A 283 7.43 -11.28 -18.91
CA ILE A 283 6.99 -12.58 -18.41
C ILE A 283 7.65 -13.72 -19.20
N ALA A 284 7.67 -13.63 -20.53
CA ALA A 284 8.34 -14.62 -21.37
C ALA A 284 9.84 -14.73 -21.06
N SER A 285 10.52 -13.59 -20.86
CA SER A 285 11.93 -13.52 -20.48
C SER A 285 12.18 -14.13 -19.10
N ILE A 286 11.26 -13.91 -18.15
CA ILE A 286 11.31 -14.54 -16.82
C ILE A 286 11.26 -16.06 -16.94
N PHE A 287 10.31 -16.62 -17.70
CA PHE A 287 10.20 -18.07 -17.85
C PHE A 287 11.40 -18.65 -18.60
N ALA A 288 11.84 -18.02 -19.68
CA ALA A 288 13.04 -18.45 -20.41
C ALA A 288 14.29 -18.45 -19.53
N HIS A 289 14.46 -17.43 -18.69
CA HIS A 289 15.56 -17.38 -17.72
C HIS A 289 15.44 -18.46 -16.64
N LEU A 290 14.25 -18.62 -16.04
CA LEU A 290 14.03 -19.63 -15.01
C LEU A 290 14.31 -21.04 -15.55
N ASP A 291 13.93 -21.35 -16.78
CA ASP A 291 14.27 -22.62 -17.42
C ASP A 291 15.79 -22.80 -17.59
N GLN A 292 16.53 -21.73 -17.94
CA GLN A 292 18.00 -21.76 -18.04
C GLN A 292 18.68 -21.98 -16.68
N VAL A 293 18.13 -21.43 -15.60
CA VAL A 293 18.70 -21.57 -14.24
C VAL A 293 18.05 -22.70 -13.43
N ASN A 294 17.36 -23.64 -14.08
CA ASN A 294 16.67 -24.77 -13.43
C ASN A 294 15.72 -24.34 -12.30
N TRP A 295 15.00 -23.25 -12.53
CA TRP A 295 14.05 -22.63 -11.61
C TRP A 295 14.67 -22.19 -10.28
N LEU A 296 15.99 -22.02 -10.20
CA LEU A 296 16.66 -21.46 -9.05
C LEU A 296 16.31 -19.97 -8.85
N PRO A 297 16.34 -19.46 -7.61
CA PRO A 297 16.07 -18.04 -7.34
C PRO A 297 17.08 -17.11 -8.03
N SER A 298 16.59 -16.08 -8.73
CA SER A 298 17.46 -15.09 -9.38
C SER A 298 17.74 -13.86 -8.52
N GLY A 299 16.87 -13.55 -7.56
CA GLY A 299 16.96 -12.34 -6.74
C GLY A 299 16.63 -11.05 -7.49
N SER A 300 17.15 -9.92 -6.99
CA SER A 300 16.89 -8.58 -7.53
C SER A 300 18.18 -7.84 -7.84
N LEU A 301 18.33 -7.38 -9.08
CA LEU A 301 19.46 -6.58 -9.52
C LEU A 301 19.19 -5.09 -9.35
N SER A 302 20.16 -4.40 -8.78
CA SER A 302 20.16 -2.96 -8.60
C SER A 302 20.64 -2.27 -9.85
N LEU A 303 19.96 -1.22 -10.27
CA LEU A 303 20.43 -0.32 -11.33
C LEU A 303 21.78 0.33 -10.99
N MET A 304 22.18 0.37 -9.71
CA MET A 304 23.48 0.89 -9.27
C MET A 304 24.64 -0.09 -9.53
N TRP A 305 24.36 -1.35 -9.87
CA TRP A 305 25.37 -2.37 -10.13
C TRP A 305 25.21 -2.89 -11.56
N GLN A 306 26.15 -2.51 -12.44
CA GLN A 306 26.17 -2.90 -13.86
C GLN A 306 24.84 -2.66 -14.59
N ASP A 307 24.18 -1.53 -14.32
CA ASP A 307 22.88 -1.17 -14.91
C ASP A 307 21.76 -2.20 -14.66
N GLY A 308 21.90 -3.00 -13.60
CA GLY A 308 20.91 -3.95 -13.13
C GLY A 308 20.60 -5.06 -14.15
N PHE A 309 19.34 -5.12 -14.58
CA PHE A 309 18.86 -6.15 -15.51
C PHE A 309 19.16 -5.87 -16.98
N ILE A 310 19.58 -4.64 -17.33
CA ILE A 310 19.75 -4.20 -18.72
C ILE A 310 20.72 -5.12 -19.51
N PRO A 311 21.89 -5.52 -18.99
CA PRO A 311 22.81 -6.39 -19.73
C PRO A 311 22.27 -7.79 -20.04
N TYR A 312 21.27 -8.24 -19.27
CA TYR A 312 20.75 -9.61 -19.35
C TYR A 312 19.44 -9.67 -20.15
N PHE A 313 18.60 -8.65 -20.04
CA PHE A 313 17.22 -8.66 -20.55
C PHE A 313 16.85 -7.45 -21.42
N GLY A 314 17.75 -6.47 -21.55
CA GLY A 314 17.50 -5.21 -22.26
C GLY A 314 16.79 -4.15 -21.42
N GLU A 315 16.58 -2.98 -22.02
CA GLU A 315 16.09 -1.76 -21.34
C GLU A 315 14.63 -1.83 -20.87
N HIS A 316 13.85 -2.79 -21.36
CA HIS A 316 12.41 -2.89 -21.10
C HIS A 316 12.02 -4.04 -20.15
N PHE A 317 12.93 -4.44 -19.25
CA PHE A 317 12.67 -5.48 -18.26
C PHE A 317 12.36 -4.88 -16.88
N PHE A 318 11.09 -4.95 -16.46
CA PHE A 318 10.63 -4.36 -15.19
C PHE A 318 9.89 -5.37 -14.31
N LEU A 319 10.55 -5.79 -13.22
CA LEU A 319 9.95 -6.71 -12.24
C LEU A 319 8.77 -6.09 -11.46
N SER A 320 8.65 -4.76 -11.43
CA SER A 320 7.54 -4.05 -10.77
C SER A 320 6.19 -4.27 -11.45
N ASP A 321 6.20 -4.55 -12.76
CA ASP A 321 5.02 -4.45 -13.62
C ASP A 321 4.37 -5.81 -13.91
N VAL A 322 4.97 -6.87 -13.37
CA VAL A 322 4.61 -8.28 -13.57
C VAL A 322 4.24 -9.00 -12.27
N GLY A 323 4.15 -8.26 -11.17
CA GLY A 323 3.59 -8.70 -9.89
C GLY A 323 4.05 -10.09 -9.42
N VAL A 324 3.14 -11.07 -9.37
CA VAL A 324 3.45 -12.45 -8.93
C VAL A 324 4.54 -13.12 -9.78
N PHE A 325 4.65 -12.82 -11.07
CA PHE A 325 5.73 -13.34 -11.91
C PHE A 325 7.07 -12.69 -11.54
N GLY A 326 7.04 -11.44 -11.08
CA GLY A 326 8.22 -10.79 -10.50
C GLY A 326 8.66 -11.44 -9.20
N THR A 327 7.71 -11.89 -8.35
CA THR A 327 8.03 -12.72 -7.18
C THR A 327 8.61 -14.07 -7.62
N LEU A 328 8.03 -14.70 -8.65
CA LEU A 328 8.52 -15.95 -9.21
C LEU A 328 9.96 -15.84 -9.71
N PHE A 329 10.32 -14.76 -10.40
CA PHE A 329 11.68 -14.51 -10.83
C PHE A 329 12.66 -14.40 -9.64
N ARG A 330 12.30 -13.62 -8.61
CA ARG A 330 13.16 -13.40 -7.44
C ARG A 330 13.44 -14.69 -6.67
N PHE A 331 12.43 -15.54 -6.51
CA PHE A 331 12.47 -16.69 -5.61
C PHE A 331 12.49 -18.05 -6.33
N GLY A 332 12.36 -18.10 -7.65
CA GLY A 332 12.30 -19.34 -8.42
C GLY A 332 11.24 -20.30 -7.89
N PHE A 333 11.57 -21.58 -7.78
CA PHE A 333 10.67 -22.60 -7.23
C PHE A 333 10.29 -22.36 -5.76
N LEU A 334 11.08 -21.60 -4.98
CA LEU A 334 10.74 -21.30 -3.57
C LEU A 334 9.46 -20.48 -3.44
N THR A 335 9.06 -19.78 -4.51
CA THR A 335 7.82 -18.98 -4.58
C THR A 335 6.59 -19.79 -4.17
N PHE A 336 6.51 -21.06 -4.59
CA PHE A 336 5.38 -21.95 -4.28
C PHE A 336 5.26 -22.27 -2.78
N PHE A 337 6.34 -22.11 -2.01
CA PHE A 337 6.35 -22.25 -0.56
C PHE A 337 6.27 -20.91 0.16
N LEU A 338 7.02 -19.91 -0.30
CA LEU A 338 7.11 -18.59 0.34
C LEU A 338 5.79 -17.82 0.30
N ILE A 339 5.03 -17.92 -0.78
CA ILE A 339 3.70 -17.30 -0.87
C ILE A 339 2.77 -17.84 0.23
N PRO A 340 2.45 -19.15 0.31
CA PRO A 340 1.54 -19.66 1.31
C PRO A 340 2.06 -19.48 2.74
N ILE A 341 3.38 -19.62 2.96
CA ILE A 341 3.98 -19.38 4.28
C ILE A 341 3.82 -17.92 4.69
N THR A 342 4.10 -16.97 3.80
CA THR A 342 3.94 -15.53 4.09
C THR A 342 2.49 -15.19 4.41
N LEU A 343 1.54 -15.71 3.64
CA LEU A 343 0.13 -15.51 3.90
C LEU A 343 -0.30 -16.11 5.25
N PHE A 344 0.20 -17.30 5.57
CA PHE A 344 -0.04 -17.94 6.86
C PHE A 344 0.53 -17.12 8.02
N VAL A 345 1.79 -16.66 7.90
CA VAL A 345 2.46 -15.82 8.90
C VAL A 345 1.70 -14.51 9.10
N TYR A 346 1.38 -13.79 8.02
CA TYR A 346 0.60 -12.55 8.10
C TYR A 346 -0.80 -12.78 8.69
N HIS A 347 -1.47 -13.87 8.31
CA HIS A 347 -2.76 -14.24 8.87
C HIS A 347 -2.66 -14.51 10.38
N ARG A 348 -1.64 -15.26 10.81
CA ARG A 348 -1.41 -15.58 12.23
C ARG A 348 -1.08 -14.34 13.03
N ILE A 349 -0.23 -13.46 12.51
CA ILE A 349 0.11 -12.15 13.08
C ILE A 349 -1.16 -11.32 13.27
N ALA A 350 -1.98 -11.19 12.22
CA ALA A 350 -3.24 -10.46 12.30
C ALA A 350 -4.16 -11.07 13.37
N LYS A 351 -4.36 -12.40 13.37
CA LYS A 351 -5.25 -13.11 14.30
C LYS A 351 -4.80 -12.93 15.74
N ASN A 352 -3.49 -12.91 15.97
CA ASN A 352 -2.89 -12.71 17.28
C ASN A 352 -3.04 -11.27 17.81
N ILE A 353 -3.36 -10.31 16.94
CA ILE A 353 -3.67 -8.92 17.32
C ILE A 353 -5.16 -8.79 17.65
N THR A 354 -6.06 -9.17 16.73
CA THR A 354 -7.51 -9.25 16.98
C THR A 354 -8.21 -10.19 15.99
N ALA A 355 -9.33 -10.78 16.42
CA ALA A 355 -10.06 -11.78 15.67
C ALA A 355 -10.89 -11.23 14.50
N ASP A 356 -11.32 -9.95 14.53
CA ASP A 356 -12.14 -9.37 13.47
C ASP A 356 -11.31 -9.00 12.24
N MET A 357 -11.26 -9.92 11.27
CA MET A 357 -10.52 -9.78 10.02
C MET A 357 -11.26 -9.07 8.90
N THR A 358 -12.46 -8.52 9.13
CA THR A 358 -13.32 -8.11 8.01
C THR A 358 -12.64 -7.11 7.08
N PHE A 359 -11.98 -6.09 7.63
CA PHE A 359 -11.32 -5.07 6.80
C PHE A 359 -10.07 -5.62 6.10
N ILE A 360 -9.23 -6.37 6.83
CA ILE A 360 -8.02 -6.99 6.28
C ILE A 360 -8.36 -7.92 5.12
N TYR A 361 -9.32 -8.83 5.29
CA TYR A 361 -9.67 -9.78 4.24
C TYR A 361 -10.21 -9.09 2.99
N SER A 362 -11.12 -8.12 3.12
CA SER A 362 -11.61 -7.38 1.96
C SER A 362 -10.48 -6.65 1.22
N THR A 363 -9.51 -6.07 1.94
CA THR A 363 -8.35 -5.43 1.32
C THR A 363 -7.43 -6.44 0.64
N ILE A 364 -6.99 -7.49 1.34
CA ILE A 364 -6.04 -8.47 0.80
C ILE A 364 -6.65 -9.24 -0.38
N LEU A 365 -7.94 -9.58 -0.34
CA LEU A 365 -8.63 -10.20 -1.49
C LEU A 365 -8.66 -9.28 -2.71
N ALA A 366 -8.89 -7.98 -2.53
CA ALA A 366 -8.82 -7.02 -3.63
C ALA A 366 -7.41 -6.98 -4.25
N PHE A 367 -6.38 -6.99 -3.40
CA PHE A 367 -4.99 -7.02 -3.85
C PHE A 367 -4.62 -8.33 -4.57
N PHE A 368 -5.17 -9.48 -4.17
CA PHE A 368 -4.91 -10.74 -4.87
C PHE A 368 -5.37 -10.72 -6.33
N VAL A 369 -6.50 -10.08 -6.60
CA VAL A 369 -7.04 -10.02 -7.97
C VAL A 369 -6.12 -9.21 -8.89
N ILE A 370 -5.47 -8.16 -8.37
CA ILE A 370 -4.50 -7.36 -9.14
C ILE A 370 -3.05 -7.83 -8.98
N TRP A 371 -2.79 -8.90 -8.23
CA TRP A 371 -1.43 -9.37 -7.95
C TRP A 371 -0.63 -9.73 -9.21
N PRO A 372 -1.22 -10.26 -10.31
CA PRO A 372 -0.47 -10.43 -11.55
C PRO A 372 0.12 -9.13 -12.13
N LEU A 373 -0.39 -7.98 -11.69
CA LEU A 373 -0.06 -6.66 -12.21
C LEU A 373 0.80 -5.82 -11.24
N ASN A 374 0.92 -6.24 -9.97
CA ASN A 374 1.61 -5.48 -8.92
C ASN A 374 2.07 -6.41 -7.78
N GLY A 375 3.34 -6.34 -7.39
CA GLY A 375 3.92 -7.24 -6.38
C GLY A 375 3.37 -6.98 -4.97
N LEU A 376 2.53 -7.90 -4.47
CA LEU A 376 1.84 -7.75 -3.18
C LEU A 376 2.79 -7.60 -2.00
N PHE A 377 3.86 -8.38 -1.95
CA PHE A 377 4.75 -8.43 -0.78
C PHE A 377 5.91 -7.45 -0.89
N GLU A 378 6.35 -7.12 -2.10
CA GLU A 378 7.49 -6.25 -2.35
C GLU A 378 7.05 -4.77 -2.36
N TYR A 379 5.90 -4.48 -2.97
CA TYR A 379 5.39 -3.10 -3.15
C TYR A 379 4.19 -2.77 -2.25
N GLY A 380 3.48 -3.77 -1.72
CA GLY A 380 2.29 -3.58 -0.87
C GLY A 380 2.57 -3.23 0.60
N GLN A 381 3.83 -3.13 1.01
CA GLN A 381 4.23 -2.94 2.42
C GLN A 381 3.60 -1.73 3.11
N PRO A 382 3.44 -0.54 2.46
CA PRO A 382 2.75 0.57 3.09
C PRO A 382 1.30 0.24 3.49
N ILE A 383 0.57 -0.50 2.64
CA ILE A 383 -0.81 -0.90 2.86
C ILE A 383 -0.91 -1.94 3.98
N ILE A 384 -0.12 -3.01 3.90
CA ILE A 384 -0.13 -4.11 4.88
C ILE A 384 0.20 -3.57 6.28
N THR A 385 1.20 -2.70 6.35
CA THR A 385 1.60 -2.02 7.60
C THR A 385 0.45 -1.19 8.17
N MET A 386 -0.24 -0.41 7.33
CA MET A 386 -1.35 0.42 7.78
C MET A 386 -2.55 -0.42 8.25
N LEU A 387 -2.84 -1.53 7.58
CA LEU A 387 -3.84 -2.50 8.03
C LEU A 387 -3.51 -3.01 9.44
N PHE A 388 -2.26 -3.41 9.67
CA PHE A 388 -1.80 -3.87 10.97
C PHE A 388 -1.81 -2.80 12.06
N VAL A 389 -1.50 -1.55 11.72
CA VAL A 389 -1.63 -0.41 12.66
C VAL A 389 -3.10 -0.22 13.06
N ILE A 390 -4.04 -0.20 12.12
CA ILE A 390 -5.49 -0.10 12.40
C ILE A 390 -5.94 -1.28 13.28
N HIS A 391 -5.48 -2.49 12.96
CA HIS A 391 -5.79 -3.71 13.70
C HIS A 391 -5.27 -3.66 15.13
N ALA A 392 -4.06 -3.13 15.34
CA ALA A 392 -3.47 -2.92 16.66
C ALA A 392 -4.20 -1.84 17.47
N LEU A 393 -4.63 -0.74 16.83
CA LEU A 393 -5.43 0.30 17.48
C LEU A 393 -6.80 -0.23 17.91
N LYS A 394 -7.41 -1.11 17.10
CA LYS A 394 -8.64 -1.81 17.45
C LYS A 394 -8.46 -2.74 18.65
N ALA A 395 -7.43 -3.59 18.62
CA ALA A 395 -7.12 -4.49 19.72
C ALA A 395 -6.93 -3.74 21.05
N ARG A 396 -6.24 -2.59 21.01
CA ARG A 396 -6.10 -1.71 22.16
C ARG A 396 -7.42 -1.14 22.63
N HIS A 397 -8.30 -0.73 21.71
CA HIS A 397 -9.62 -0.22 22.07
C HIS A 397 -10.45 -1.30 22.78
N LEU A 398 -10.50 -2.51 22.23
CA LEU A 398 -11.19 -3.65 22.84
C LEU A 398 -10.66 -3.96 24.25
N ARG A 399 -9.33 -4.05 24.41
CA ARG A 399 -8.70 -4.24 25.73
C ARG A 399 -8.98 -3.10 26.71
N SER A 400 -9.19 -1.87 26.21
CA SER A 400 -9.54 -0.76 27.08
C SER A 400 -10.96 -0.85 27.67
N GLN A 401 -11.83 -1.67 27.07
CA GLN A 401 -13.18 -1.93 27.56
C GLN A 401 -13.27 -3.11 28.54
N GLU A 402 -12.26 -4.00 28.59
CA GLU A 402 -12.20 -5.09 29.57
C GLU A 402 -12.09 -4.54 31.00
N LEU A 403 -12.85 -5.12 31.94
CA LEU A 403 -12.89 -4.68 33.34
C LEU A 403 -11.51 -4.80 34.02
N ILE A 404 -11.18 -3.84 34.89
CA ILE A 404 -9.86 -3.76 35.57
C ILE A 404 -9.58 -5.03 36.41
N HIS A 405 -10.63 -5.68 36.94
CA HIS A 405 -10.51 -6.91 37.71
C HIS A 405 -10.09 -8.12 36.84
N GLU A 406 -10.65 -8.23 35.63
CA GLU A 406 -10.28 -9.28 34.66
C GLU A 406 -8.86 -9.08 34.11
N ARG A 407 -8.39 -7.83 33.94
CA ARG A 407 -7.01 -7.53 33.55
C ARG A 407 -5.96 -7.95 34.59
N ARG A 408 -6.33 -8.00 35.88
CA ARG A 408 -5.43 -8.37 36.99
C ARG A 408 -5.55 -9.83 37.42
N ALA A 409 -6.73 -10.45 37.26
CA ALA A 409 -6.98 -11.83 37.68
C ALA A 409 -6.23 -12.88 36.84
N TYR A 410 -5.87 -12.55 35.59
CA TYR A 410 -5.20 -13.50 34.70
C TYR A 410 -3.92 -12.96 34.03
N PRO A 411 -2.84 -12.70 34.79
CA PRO A 411 -1.53 -12.45 34.19
C PRO A 411 -1.05 -13.66 33.37
N GLN A 412 -1.43 -14.87 33.78
CA GLN A 412 -1.04 -16.14 33.17
C GLN A 412 -1.74 -16.43 31.83
N LEU A 413 -2.86 -15.75 31.52
CA LEU A 413 -3.52 -15.86 30.20
C LEU A 413 -3.00 -14.79 29.21
N GLN A 414 -2.26 -13.78 29.68
CA GLN A 414 -1.67 -12.76 28.79
C GLN A 414 -0.46 -13.29 27.99
N GLY A 415 0.15 -14.41 28.41
CA GLY A 415 1.21 -15.11 27.69
C GLY A 415 0.73 -16.21 26.73
N SER A 416 -0.56 -16.56 26.74
CA SER A 416 -1.01 -17.90 26.28
C SER A 416 -2.21 -17.91 25.31
N TYR A 417 -2.61 -16.76 24.75
CA TYR A 417 -3.65 -16.69 23.71
C TYR A 417 -3.14 -16.06 22.43
#